data_AF-A0A9N7V779-F1
#
_entry.id   AF-A0A9N7V779-F1
#
_cell.length_a   1.000
_cell.length_b   1.000
_cell.length_c   1.000
_cell.angle_alpha   90.00
_cell.angle_beta   90.00
_cell.angle_gamma   90.00
#
_symmetry.space_group_name_H-M   'P 1'
#
loop_
_entity.id
_entity.type
_entity.pdbx_description
1 polymer ?
#
loop_
_entity_poly.entity_id
_entity_poly.type
_entity_poly.pdbx_seq_one_letter_code
_entity_poly.pdbx_strand_id
1 'polypeptide(L)'
;MSEALDEAPPRLNWILQHPAYQQMKDLEVEDSAQLHAAFLVYMDLTEVRRWKDVSSLKSPELQLVLLEGREKDGAPIQTILPLPVHRSLCHRSIRHVLDRGFPMVLCAVASDSTLVYQKMTDGLVTPDPPVGPFQDAGRRQHRKRRQQH
;
A
#
# COMPACT_ATOMS: atom_id res chain seq x y z
N MET A 1 -5.36 -57.02 2.75
CA MET A 1 -4.35 -56.15 3.36
C MET A 1 -4.60 -54.78 2.79
N SER A 2 -5.25 -53.92 3.56
CA SER A 2 -5.73 -52.61 3.13
C SER A 2 -4.57 -51.63 3.15
N GLU A 3 -4.28 -51.01 2.02
CA GLU A 3 -3.35 -49.87 1.93
C GLU A 3 -3.97 -48.69 2.70
N ALA A 4 -3.36 -48.37 3.83
CA ALA A 4 -3.67 -47.15 4.57
C ALA A 4 -3.07 -45.98 3.78
N LEU A 5 -3.95 -45.15 3.21
CA LEU A 5 -3.59 -43.85 2.68
C LEU A 5 -3.09 -42.99 3.85
N ASP A 6 -1.80 -42.69 3.84
CA ASP A 6 -1.14 -41.75 4.74
C ASP A 6 -1.67 -40.34 4.43
N GLU A 7 -2.82 -40.00 5.01
CA GLU A 7 -3.34 -38.62 4.99
C GLU A 7 -2.45 -37.78 5.90
N ALA A 8 -1.41 -37.17 5.31
CA ALA A 8 -0.62 -36.16 5.99
C ALA A 8 -1.57 -35.11 6.59
N PRO A 9 -1.43 -34.73 7.88
CA PRO A 9 -2.34 -33.81 8.52
C PRO A 9 -2.39 -32.51 7.72
N PRO A 10 -3.57 -31.87 7.57
CA PRO A 10 -3.72 -30.66 6.79
C PRO A 10 -2.69 -29.64 7.30
N ARG A 11 -1.82 -29.18 6.40
CA ARG A 11 -0.79 -28.19 6.72
C ARG A 11 -1.49 -27.02 7.40
N LEU A 12 -1.23 -26.84 8.69
CA LEU A 12 -1.78 -25.73 9.45
C LEU A 12 -1.44 -24.43 8.72
N ASN A 13 -2.47 -23.63 8.45
CA ASN A 13 -2.29 -22.36 7.76
C ASN A 13 -1.52 -21.40 8.70
N TRP A 14 -0.21 -21.33 8.51
CA TRP A 14 0.72 -20.59 9.37
C TRP A 14 0.33 -19.11 9.54
N ILE A 15 -0.32 -18.53 8.54
CA ILE A 15 -0.84 -17.16 8.58
C ILE A 15 -1.80 -16.99 9.75
N LEU A 16 -2.70 -17.96 9.96
CA LEU A 16 -3.70 -17.89 11.03
C LEU A 16 -3.09 -17.99 12.44
N GLN A 17 -1.86 -18.50 12.53
CA GLN A 17 -1.12 -18.62 13.78
C GLN A 17 -0.11 -17.49 13.98
N HIS A 18 0.11 -16.65 12.96
CA HIS A 18 1.09 -15.60 13.03
C HIS A 18 0.66 -14.54 14.07
N PRO A 19 1.52 -14.13 15.02
CA PRO A 19 1.14 -13.19 16.08
C PRO A 19 0.57 -11.87 15.54
N ALA A 20 1.17 -11.30 14.49
CA ALA A 20 0.64 -10.08 13.86
C ALA A 20 -0.75 -10.30 13.21
N TYR A 21 -1.01 -11.48 12.65
CA TYR A 21 -2.34 -11.79 12.09
C TYR A 21 -3.38 -11.90 13.20
N GLN A 22 -3.02 -12.52 14.33
CA GLN A 22 -3.89 -12.60 15.51
C GLN A 22 -4.20 -11.21 16.07
N GLN A 23 -3.19 -10.35 16.22
CA GLN A 23 -3.38 -8.96 16.65
C GLN A 23 -4.31 -8.18 15.71
N MET A 24 -4.18 -8.35 14.39
CA MET A 24 -5.09 -7.70 13.44
C MET A 24 -6.51 -8.27 13.52
N LYS A 25 -6.65 -9.58 13.82
CA LYS A 25 -7.95 -10.21 14.02
C LYS A 25 -8.67 -9.66 15.24
N ASP A 26 -7.92 -9.34 16.30
CA ASP A 26 -8.43 -8.72 17.53
C ASP A 26 -8.93 -7.29 17.32
N LEU A 27 -8.65 -6.67 16.16
CA LEU A 27 -9.26 -5.40 15.76
C LEU A 27 -10.72 -5.56 15.31
N GLU A 28 -11.23 -6.80 15.23
CA GLU A 28 -12.63 -7.12 14.92
C GLU A 28 -13.13 -6.46 13.63
N VAL A 29 -12.32 -6.55 12.57
CA VAL A 29 -12.71 -6.15 11.21
C VAL A 29 -13.43 -7.32 10.55
N GLU A 30 -14.63 -7.08 10.01
CA GLU A 30 -15.49 -8.13 9.43
C GLU A 30 -14.96 -8.68 8.10
N ASP A 31 -14.25 -7.84 7.34
CA ASP A 31 -13.75 -8.17 6.00
C ASP A 31 -12.47 -9.02 6.10
N SER A 32 -12.63 -10.35 6.02
CA SER A 32 -11.53 -11.31 6.07
C SER A 32 -10.54 -11.19 4.91
N ALA A 33 -11.01 -10.76 3.74
CA ALA A 33 -10.14 -10.53 2.58
C ALA A 33 -9.27 -9.29 2.79
N GLN A 34 -9.83 -8.23 3.38
CA GLN A 34 -9.06 -7.05 3.77
C GLN A 34 -8.08 -7.34 4.91
N LEU A 35 -8.47 -8.15 5.89
CA LEU A 35 -7.59 -8.62 6.96
C LEU A 35 -6.40 -9.41 6.38
N HIS A 36 -6.66 -10.34 5.46
CA HIS A 36 -5.62 -11.10 4.79
C HIS A 36 -4.69 -10.19 3.97
N ALA A 37 -5.25 -9.24 3.21
CA ALA A 37 -4.46 -8.26 2.48
C ALA A 37 -3.59 -7.40 3.41
N ALA A 38 -4.14 -6.92 4.54
CA ALA A 38 -3.38 -6.16 5.52
C ALA A 38 -2.21 -6.95 6.09
N PHE A 39 -2.41 -8.24 6.34
CA PHE A 39 -1.33 -9.12 6.77
C PHE A 39 -0.23 -9.28 5.72
N LEU A 40 -0.58 -9.51 4.45
CA LEU A 40 0.42 -9.61 3.38
C LEU A 40 1.24 -8.31 3.24
N VAL A 41 0.57 -7.16 3.34
CA VAL A 41 1.25 -5.86 3.32
C VAL A 41 2.17 -5.71 4.54
N TYR A 42 1.72 -6.09 5.73
CA TYR A 42 2.56 -6.06 6.93
C TYR A 42 3.84 -6.89 6.74
N MET A 43 3.73 -8.12 6.23
CA MET A 43 4.87 -8.99 5.97
C MET A 43 5.84 -8.36 4.96
N ASP A 44 5.35 -7.75 3.88
CA ASP A 44 6.21 -7.05 2.92
C ASP A 44 6.89 -5.82 3.54
N LEU A 45 6.16 -5.05 4.33
CA LEU A 45 6.71 -3.87 5.02
C LEU A 45 7.81 -4.27 6.01
N THR A 46 7.62 -5.30 6.83
CA THR A 46 8.59 -5.70 7.87
C THR A 46 9.74 -6.53 7.31
N GLU A 47 9.47 -7.55 6.50
CA GLU A 47 10.47 -8.54 6.10
C GLU A 47 11.24 -8.12 4.83
N VAL A 48 10.53 -7.57 3.85
CA VAL A 48 11.12 -7.23 2.54
C VAL A 48 11.65 -5.80 2.55
N ARG A 49 10.80 -4.84 2.91
CA ARG A 49 11.12 -3.41 2.89
C ARG A 49 11.79 -2.91 4.17
N ARG A 50 11.77 -3.71 5.25
CA ARG A 50 12.41 -3.42 6.54
C ARG A 50 11.98 -2.10 7.19
N TRP A 51 10.69 -1.78 7.06
CA TRP A 51 10.08 -0.65 7.73
C TRP A 51 10.17 -0.82 9.25
N LYS A 52 10.13 0.31 9.96
CA LYS A 52 10.26 0.43 11.41
C LYS A 52 8.93 0.79 12.03
N ASP A 53 8.74 0.36 13.27
CA ASP A 53 7.55 0.65 14.08
C ASP A 53 6.23 0.34 13.35
N VAL A 54 6.20 -0.76 12.58
CA VAL A 54 4.99 -1.14 11.84
C VAL A 54 3.93 -1.67 12.81
N SER A 55 2.79 -1.00 12.87
CA SER A 55 1.66 -1.36 13.71
C SER A 55 0.37 -1.43 12.88
N SER A 56 -0.62 -2.15 13.41
CA SER A 56 -1.94 -2.25 12.81
C SER A 56 -2.97 -1.54 13.67
N LEU A 57 -3.96 -0.93 13.03
CA LEU A 57 -5.04 -0.23 13.72
C LEU A 57 -6.35 -0.35 12.93
N LYS A 58 -7.47 -0.30 13.65
CA LYS A 58 -8.81 -0.27 13.03
C LYS A 58 -9.14 1.15 12.60
N SER A 59 -9.62 1.36 11.37
CA SER A 59 -10.36 2.57 11.02
C SER A 59 -11.85 2.36 11.32
N PRO A 60 -12.43 3.08 12.30
CA PRO A 60 -13.85 2.96 12.61
C PRO A 60 -14.75 3.43 11.45
N GLU A 61 -14.30 4.43 10.70
CA GLU A 61 -15.08 5.03 9.61
C GLU A 61 -15.22 4.09 8.42
N LEU A 62 -14.18 3.29 8.17
CA LEU A 62 -14.07 2.43 6.99
C LEU A 62 -14.20 0.93 7.31
N GLN A 63 -14.26 0.58 8.59
CA GLN A 63 -14.30 -0.80 9.10
C GLN A 63 -13.25 -1.68 8.42
N LEU A 64 -11.99 -1.23 8.45
CA LEU A 64 -10.85 -1.92 7.86
C LEU A 64 -9.59 -1.74 8.70
N VAL A 65 -8.61 -2.62 8.48
CA VAL A 65 -7.28 -2.52 9.09
C VAL A 65 -6.41 -1.55 8.29
N LEU A 66 -5.92 -0.50 8.93
CA LEU A 66 -4.82 0.33 8.43
C LEU A 66 -3.51 -0.12 9.06
N LEU A 67 -2.41 0.12 8.36
CA LEU A 67 -1.07 -0.03 8.94
C LEU A 67 -0.43 1.34 9.09
N GLU A 68 0.36 1.50 10.13
CA GLU A 68 1.23 2.66 10.31
C GLU A 68 2.66 2.20 10.47
N GLY A 69 3.60 2.96 9.93
CA GLY A 69 5.01 2.64 10.08
C GLY A 69 5.91 3.71 9.49
N ARG A 70 7.21 3.51 9.66
CA ARG A 70 8.26 4.40 9.16
C ARG A 70 9.11 3.66 8.15
N GLU A 71 9.37 4.28 7.00
CA GLU A 71 10.21 3.68 5.96
C GLU A 71 11.66 3.45 6.42
N LYS A 72 12.14 4.30 7.33
CA LYS A 72 13.46 4.22 7.97
C LYS A 72 13.44 4.94 9.32
N ASP A 73 14.46 4.70 10.13
CA ASP A 73 14.60 5.38 11.43
C ASP A 73 14.59 6.91 11.26
N GLY A 74 13.76 7.58 12.07
CA GLY A 74 13.57 9.03 12.02
C GLY A 74 12.70 9.56 10.86
N ALA A 75 12.24 8.71 9.93
CA ALA A 75 11.28 9.11 8.90
C ALA A 75 9.90 9.41 9.52
N PRO A 76 9.08 10.29 8.89
CA PRO A 76 7.70 10.49 9.33
C PRO A 76 6.91 9.18 9.28
N ILE A 77 5.94 9.05 10.20
CA ILE A 77 4.97 7.96 10.16
C ILE A 77 4.14 8.12 8.89
N GLN A 78 3.93 7.02 8.17
CA GLN A 78 3.03 6.94 7.03
C GLN A 78 1.89 5.98 7.37
N THR A 79 0.69 6.29 6.88
CA THR A 79 -0.46 5.38 6.95
C THR A 79 -0.56 4.61 5.65
N ILE A 80 -0.57 3.28 5.73
CA ILE A 80 -0.78 2.39 4.60
C ILE A 80 -2.22 1.89 4.64
N LEU A 81 -2.91 1.96 3.50
CA LEU A 81 -4.23 1.38 3.28
C LEU A 81 -4.09 0.12 2.41
N PRO A 82 -4.15 -1.08 3.00
CA PRO A 82 -4.22 -2.33 2.25
C PRO A 82 -5.58 -2.47 1.56
N LEU A 83 -5.57 -2.57 0.24
CA LEU A 83 -6.75 -2.70 -0.59
C LEU A 83 -6.71 -3.98 -1.43
N PRO A 84 -7.52 -5.00 -1.10
CA PRO A 84 -7.71 -6.14 -1.99
C PRO A 84 -8.27 -5.69 -3.35
N VAL A 85 -7.75 -6.23 -4.45
CA VAL A 85 -8.16 -5.82 -5.83
C VAL A 85 -9.64 -5.96 -6.15
N HIS A 86 -10.36 -6.83 -5.45
CA HIS A 86 -11.80 -7.04 -5.63
C HIS A 86 -12.65 -6.03 -4.84
N ARG A 87 -12.04 -5.25 -3.94
CA ARG A 87 -12.72 -4.22 -3.15
C ARG A 87 -12.60 -2.86 -3.82
N SER A 88 -13.72 -2.18 -3.97
CA SER A 88 -13.76 -0.81 -4.48
C SER A 88 -13.53 0.21 -3.37
N LEU A 89 -12.86 1.31 -3.70
CA LEU A 89 -12.77 2.51 -2.86
C LEU A 89 -13.42 3.69 -3.55
N CYS A 90 -13.96 4.61 -2.76
CA CYS A 90 -14.41 5.91 -3.25
C CYS A 90 -13.53 7.02 -2.68
N HIS A 91 -13.61 8.21 -3.30
CA HIS A 91 -12.86 9.38 -2.85
C HIS A 91 -13.14 9.74 -1.39
N ARG A 92 -14.38 9.57 -0.92
CA ARG A 92 -14.74 9.81 0.48
C ARG A 92 -13.96 8.89 1.42
N SER A 93 -13.79 7.61 1.06
CA SER A 93 -13.00 6.68 1.87
C SER A 93 -11.52 7.08 1.94
N ILE A 94 -10.96 7.51 0.81
CA ILE A 94 -9.57 8.00 0.77
C ILE A 94 -9.42 9.25 1.63
N ARG A 95 -10.40 10.16 1.60
CA ARG A 95 -10.41 11.38 2.42
C ARG A 95 -10.35 11.07 3.91
N HIS A 96 -11.14 10.10 4.39
CA HIS A 96 -11.11 9.68 5.79
C HIS A 96 -9.70 9.23 6.25
N VAL A 97 -8.93 8.60 5.38
CA VAL A 97 -7.54 8.21 5.69
C VAL A 97 -6.60 9.41 5.66
N LEU A 98 -6.73 10.29 4.66
CA LEU A 98 -5.90 11.50 4.52
C LEU A 98 -6.12 12.50 5.67
N ASP A 99 -7.35 12.63 6.17
CA ASP A 99 -7.70 13.55 7.27
C ASP A 99 -7.02 13.18 8.60
N ARG A 100 -6.38 12.00 8.69
CA ARG A 100 -5.54 11.61 9.84
C ARG A 100 -4.22 12.38 9.92
N GLY A 101 -3.86 13.12 8.87
CA GLY A 101 -2.71 14.03 8.85
C GLY A 101 -1.36 13.38 8.54
N PHE A 102 -1.31 12.06 8.38
CA PHE A 102 -0.11 11.34 7.94
C PHE A 102 -0.09 11.17 6.42
N PRO A 103 1.10 11.14 5.78
CA PRO A 103 1.22 10.71 4.39
C PRO A 103 0.57 9.34 4.20
N MET A 104 -0.28 9.23 3.17
CA MET A 104 -1.01 8.01 2.88
C MET A 104 -0.36 7.25 1.72
N VAL A 105 -0.23 5.93 1.88
CA VAL A 105 0.14 5.01 0.81
C VAL A 105 -0.99 4.01 0.61
N LEU A 106 -1.57 3.99 -0.60
CA LEU A 106 -2.47 2.92 -1.00
C LEU A 106 -1.65 1.71 -1.42
N CYS A 107 -1.94 0.54 -0.88
CA CYS A 107 -1.33 -0.72 -1.33
C CYS A 107 -2.40 -1.62 -1.94
N ALA A 108 -2.39 -1.76 -3.27
CA ALA A 108 -3.28 -2.68 -3.96
C ALA A 108 -2.71 -4.10 -3.87
N VAL A 109 -3.53 -5.04 -3.41
CA VAL A 109 -3.16 -6.44 -3.14
C VAL A 109 -3.92 -7.36 -4.09
N ALA A 110 -3.20 -7.93 -5.04
CA ALA A 110 -3.75 -8.88 -6.00
C ALA A 110 -3.93 -10.28 -5.38
N SER A 111 -4.76 -11.12 -6.01
CA SER A 111 -5.05 -12.49 -5.53
C SER A 111 -3.83 -13.43 -5.59
N ASP A 112 -2.82 -13.09 -6.41
CA ASP A 112 -1.55 -13.80 -6.49
C ASP A 112 -0.51 -13.28 -5.46
N SER A 113 -0.95 -12.46 -4.50
CA SER A 113 -0.13 -11.76 -3.51
C SER A 113 0.78 -10.66 -4.06
N THR A 114 0.61 -10.23 -5.31
CA THR A 114 1.33 -9.06 -5.83
C THR A 114 0.89 -7.78 -5.12
N LEU A 115 1.87 -6.96 -4.71
CA LEU A 115 1.65 -5.70 -3.98
C LEU A 115 2.09 -4.51 -4.82
N VAL A 116 1.19 -3.53 -5.00
CA VAL A 116 1.48 -2.28 -5.70
C VAL A 116 1.25 -1.10 -4.76
N TYR A 117 2.30 -0.33 -4.52
CA TYR A 117 2.27 0.83 -3.62
C TYR A 117 2.14 2.13 -4.41
N GLN A 118 1.12 2.91 -4.08
CA GLN A 118 0.85 4.21 -4.67
C GLN A 118 0.74 5.27 -3.56
N LYS A 119 1.59 6.30 -3.62
CA LYS A 119 1.48 7.45 -2.70
C LYS A 119 0.25 8.28 -3.06
N MET A 120 -0.54 8.62 -2.04
CA MET A 120 -1.75 9.43 -2.15
C MET A 120 -1.55 10.76 -1.43
N THR A 121 -1.92 11.86 -2.07
CA THR A 121 -1.73 13.21 -1.53
C THR A 121 -3.00 14.04 -1.63
N ASP A 122 -3.19 14.96 -0.68
CA ASP A 122 -4.25 15.96 -0.74
C ASP A 122 -3.82 17.10 -1.67
N GLY A 123 -4.18 16.99 -2.95
CA GLY A 123 -3.87 17.98 -3.97
C GLY A 123 -2.70 17.60 -4.89
N LEU A 124 -2.26 18.59 -5.67
CA LEU A 124 -1.24 18.42 -6.70
C LEU A 124 0.16 18.46 -6.09
N VAL A 125 1.00 17.52 -6.50
CA VAL A 125 2.42 17.45 -6.13
C VAL A 125 3.26 17.64 -7.39
N THR A 126 4.32 18.44 -7.28
CA THR A 126 5.29 18.59 -8.36
C THR A 126 6.02 17.26 -8.56
N PRO A 127 5.98 16.65 -9.76
CA PRO A 127 6.69 15.41 -10.00
C PRO A 127 8.20 15.63 -9.91
N ASP A 128 8.92 14.58 -9.52
CA ASP A 128 10.38 14.61 -9.60
C ASP A 128 10.82 14.89 -11.04
N PRO A 129 11.87 15.71 -11.24
CA PRO A 129 12.38 15.97 -12.58
C PRO A 129 12.82 14.65 -13.24
N PRO A 130 12.58 14.48 -14.55
CA PRO A 130 12.97 13.26 -15.24
C PRO A 130 14.49 13.09 -15.18
N VAL A 131 14.91 11.86 -14.91
CA VAL A 131 16.32 11.48 -14.82
C VAL A 131 16.89 11.32 -16.22
N GLY A 132 17.75 12.25 -16.64
CA GLY A 132 18.46 12.19 -17.92
C GLY A 132 18.68 13.58 -18.56
N PRO A 133 19.55 13.69 -19.58
CA PRO A 133 19.70 14.94 -20.31
C PRO A 133 18.40 15.27 -21.04
N PHE A 134 17.80 16.40 -20.67
CA PHE A 134 16.69 17.00 -21.42
C PHE A 134 17.19 17.39 -22.82
N GLN A 135 16.93 16.55 -23.82
CA GLN A 135 16.97 17.01 -25.20
C GLN A 135 15.69 17.80 -25.44
N ASP A 136 15.81 19.12 -25.37
CA ASP A 136 14.75 20.07 -25.71
C ASP A 136 14.47 19.98 -27.23
N ALA A 137 13.75 18.93 -27.63
CA ALA A 137 13.43 18.61 -29.02
C ALA A 137 12.36 19.58 -29.53
N GLY A 138 12.77 20.83 -29.80
CA GLY A 138 12.00 21.71 -30.66
C GLY A 138 11.53 23.02 -30.03
N ARG A 139 12.38 23.72 -29.26
CA ARG A 139 12.27 25.19 -29.25
C ARG A 139 12.88 25.72 -30.54
N ARG A 140 12.12 25.59 -31.65
CA ARG A 140 12.39 26.33 -32.88
C ARG A 140 12.39 27.81 -32.51
N GLN A 141 13.59 28.38 -32.38
CA GLN A 141 13.80 29.81 -32.24
C GLN A 141 13.17 30.48 -33.46
N HIS A 142 11.92 30.95 -33.31
CA HIS A 142 11.28 31.82 -34.29
C HIS A 142 11.99 33.17 -34.22
N ARG A 143 13.15 33.25 -34.88
CA ARG A 143 13.90 34.49 -35.12
C ARG A 143 13.01 35.36 -35.99
N LYS A 144 12.29 36.30 -35.36
CA LYS A 144 11.51 37.33 -36.04
C LYS A 144 12.41 38.06 -37.04
N ARG A 145 12.22 37.79 -38.33
CA ARG A 145 12.77 38.60 -39.41
C ARG A 145 12.09 39.97 -39.35
N ARG A 146 12.82 40.98 -38.88
CA ARG A 146 12.52 42.38 -39.18
C ARG A 146 12.66 42.53 -40.70
N GLN A 147 11.54 42.70 -41.40
CA GLN A 147 11.58 43.29 -42.74
C GLN A 147 11.60 44.79 -42.55
N GLN A 148 12.70 45.40 -43.03
CA GLN A 148 12.77 46.80 -43.35
C GLN A 148 11.87 47.02 -44.58
N HIS A 149 10.95 47.98 -44.50
CA HIS A 149 10.54 48.82 -45.60
C HIS A 149 9.90 50.09 -45.04
#